data_AF-A0A395RS67-F1
#
_entry.id   AF-A0A395RS67-F1
#
_cell.length_a   1.000
_cell.length_b   1.000
_cell.length_c   1.000
_cell.angle_alpha   90.00
_cell.angle_beta   90.00
_cell.angle_gamma   90.00
#
_symmetry.space_group_name_H-M   'P 1'
#
loop_
_entity.id
_entity.type
_entity.pdbx_description
1 polymer ?
#
loop_
_entity_poly.entity_id
_entity_poly.type
_entity_poly.pdbx_seq_one_letter_code
_entity_poly.pdbx_strand_id
1 'polypeptide(L)' 'MTSTTPPKLNALEVLDLSSPPAFTKPSKRINEGPDVARFLTSLAYRDIGVFVLQLNRALRPRNQS' A
#
# COMPACT_ATOMS: atom_id res chain seq x y z
N MET A 1 25.29 -23.55 3.14
CA MET A 1 23.86 -23.45 2.76
C MET A 1 23.36 -22.08 3.21
N THR A 2 23.30 -21.09 2.32
CA THR A 2 22.84 -19.72 2.65
C THR A 2 21.45 -19.54 2.05
N SER A 3 20.42 -19.53 2.88
CA SER A 3 19.05 -19.23 2.48
C SER A 3 18.94 -17.74 2.16
N THR A 4 19.07 -17.38 0.89
CA THR A 4 18.81 -16.02 0.40
C THR A 4 17.30 -15.79 0.46
N THR A 5 16.82 -15.16 1.54
CA THR A 5 15.45 -14.65 1.61
C THR A 5 15.28 -13.61 0.49
N PRO A 6 14.39 -13.82 -0.49
CA PRO A 6 14.20 -12.86 -1.56
C PRO A 6 13.73 -11.52 -0.99
N PRO A 7 14.18 -10.39 -1.55
CA PRO A 7 13.78 -9.08 -1.08
C PRO A 7 12.25 -8.96 -1.15
N LYS A 8 11.63 -8.70 0.01
CA LYS A 8 10.19 -8.50 0.12
C LYS A 8 9.83 -7.28 -0.73
N LEU A 9 9.11 -7.49 -1.82
CA LEU A 9 8.61 -6.40 -2.66
C LEU A 9 7.80 -5.44 -1.79
N ASN A 10 8.01 -4.13 -1.94
CA ASN A 10 7.15 -3.09 -1.36
C ASN A 10 5.76 -3.24 -1.98
N ALA A 11 4.92 -4.03 -1.33
CA ALA A 11 3.62 -4.47 -1.78
C ALA A 11 2.65 -4.36 -0.61
N LEU A 12 1.39 -4.02 -0.90
CA LEU A 12 0.35 -4.04 0.12
C LEU A 12 0.17 -5.45 0.68
N GLU A 13 0.00 -5.53 1.99
CA GLU A 13 -0.34 -6.78 2.68
C GLU A 13 -1.75 -7.21 2.31
N VAL A 14 -1.92 -8.50 2.05
CA VAL A 14 -3.24 -9.08 1.84
C VAL A 14 -3.88 -9.33 3.20
N LEU A 15 -5.08 -8.80 3.38
CA LEU A 15 -5.82 -8.95 4.62
C LEU A 15 -6.19 -10.42 4.89
N ASP A 16 -5.89 -10.90 6.09
CA ASP A 16 -6.45 -12.15 6.58
C ASP A 16 -7.94 -11.95 6.93
N LEU A 17 -8.81 -12.54 6.12
CA LEU A 17 -10.26 -12.45 6.30
C LEU A 17 -10.76 -13.31 7.47
N SER A 18 -9.95 -14.26 7.96
CA SER A 18 -10.29 -15.08 9.14
C SER A 18 -10.06 -14.33 10.46
N SER A 19 -9.23 -13.29 10.45
CA SER A 19 -8.94 -12.43 11.60
C SER A 19 -8.83 -10.96 11.16
N PRO A 20 -9.96 -10.34 10.75
CA PRO A 20 -9.93 -8.96 10.27
C PRO A 20 -9.55 -7.97 11.38
N PRO A 21 -8.81 -6.91 11.07
CA PRO A 21 -8.56 -5.82 12.00
C PRO A 21 -9.87 -5.06 12.31
N ALA A 22 -9.86 -4.31 13.41
CA ALA A 22 -11.00 -3.48 13.78
C ALA A 22 -11.18 -2.34 12.75
N PHE A 23 -12.23 -2.44 11.94
CA PHE A 23 -12.59 -1.40 10.98
C PHE A 23 -13.31 -0.24 11.65
N THR A 24 -13.07 0.97 11.13
CA THR A 24 -13.74 2.19 11.58
C THR A 24 -14.32 2.94 10.39
N LYS A 25 -15.41 3.68 10.60
CA LYS A 25 -16.02 4.51 9.55
C LYS A 25 -15.03 5.61 9.11
N PRO A 26 -14.74 5.74 7.80
CA PRO A 26 -13.89 6.82 7.30
C PRO A 26 -14.44 8.21 7.63
N SER A 27 -13.54 9.16 7.88
CA SER A 27 -13.87 10.55 8.22
C SER A 27 -12.93 11.51 7.49
N LYS A 28 -13.38 12.76 7.27
CA LYS A 28 -12.54 13.81 6.69
C LYS A 28 -11.40 14.15 7.65
N ARG A 29 -10.15 14.03 7.18
CA ARG A 29 -8.93 14.28 7.99
C ARG A 29 -8.03 15.38 7.41
N ILE A 30 -8.33 15.88 6.22
CA ILE A 30 -7.66 17.03 5.60
C ILE A 30 -8.71 18.13 5.49
N ASN A 31 -8.65 19.11 6.39
CA ASN A 31 -9.59 20.23 6.46
C ASN A 31 -8.95 21.52 5.97
N GLU A 32 -7.66 21.70 6.26
CA GLU A 32 -6.89 22.89 5.92
C GLU A 32 -5.45 22.55 5.49
N GLY A 33 -4.70 23.58 5.06
CA GLY A 33 -3.34 23.42 4.53
C GLY A 33 -2.38 22.63 5.44
N PRO A 34 -2.29 22.93 6.75
CA PRO A 34 -1.42 22.19 7.67
C PRO A 34 -1.70 20.69 7.77
N ASP A 35 -2.94 20.24 7.56
CA ASP A 35 -3.30 18.82 7.60
C ASP A 35 -2.62 18.00 6.49
N VAL A 36 -2.24 18.64 5.39
CA VAL A 36 -1.59 17.99 4.25
C VAL A 36 -0.26 17.37 4.66
N ALA A 37 0.53 18.06 5.50
CA ALA A 37 1.80 17.53 5.98
C ALA A 37 1.62 16.22 6.79
N ARG A 38 0.54 16.15 7.59
CA ARG A 38 0.16 14.92 8.30
C ARG A 38 -0.28 13.83 7.33
N PHE A 39 -1.04 14.16 6.30
CA PHE A 39 -1.45 13.19 5.30
C PHE A 39 -0.24 12.58 4.57
N LEU A 40 0.73 13.40 4.14
CA LEU A 40 1.92 12.95 3.42
C LEU A 40 2.82 11.98 4.22
N THR A 41 2.73 12.00 5.55
CA THR A 41 3.47 11.08 6.44
C THR A 41 2.61 9.91 6.93
N SER A 42 1.35 9.81 6.51
CA SER A 42 0.42 8.78 6.95
C SER A 42 0.60 7.44 6.21
N LEU A 43 0.14 6.36 6.85
CA LEU A 43 0.04 5.04 6.22
C LEU A 43 -0.85 5.08 4.95
N ALA A 44 -1.94 5.86 4.99
CA ALA A 44 -2.86 5.99 3.86
C ALA A 44 -2.17 6.53 2.60
N TYR A 45 -1.36 7.59 2.73
CA TYR A 45 -0.64 8.15 1.58
C TYR A 45 0.38 7.16 1.01
N ARG A 46 1.15 6.50 1.88
CA ARG A 46 2.09 5.44 1.50
C ARG A 46 1.37 4.32 0.74
N ASP A 47 0.28 3.83 1.29
CA ASP A 47 -0.43 2.66 0.75
C ASP A 47 -1.09 2.97 -0.59
N ILE A 48 -1.63 4.18 -0.77
CA ILE A 48 -2.11 4.66 -2.08
C ILE A 48 -0.95 4.65 -3.10
N GLY A 49 0.21 5.19 -2.74
CA GLY A 49 1.37 5.22 -3.62
C GLY A 49 1.84 3.81 -4.03
N VAL A 50 1.91 2.89 -3.07
CA VAL A 50 2.25 1.48 -3.32
C VAL A 50 1.24 0.84 -4.27
N PHE A 51 -0.07 1.03 -4.03
CA PHE A 51 -1.12 0.48 -4.87
C PHE A 51 -0.99 0.94 -6.33
N VAL A 52 -0.80 2.25 -6.55
CA VAL A 52 -0.63 2.82 -7.90
C VAL A 52 0.58 2.21 -8.61
N LEU A 53 1.71 2.07 -7.91
CA LEU A 53 2.93 1.48 -8.47
C LEU A 53 2.76 -0.03 -8.76
N GLN A 54 2.07 -0.77 -7.89
CA GLN A 54 1.74 -2.17 -8.11
C GLN A 54 0.85 -2.34 -9.34
N LEU A 55 -0.20 -1.52 -9.46
CA LEU A 55 -1.12 -1.55 -10.59
C LEU A 55 -0.40 -1.23 -11.89
N ASN A 56 0.44 -0.19 -11.91
CA ASN A 56 1.26 0.15 -13.08
C ASN A 56 2.13 -1.03 -13.53
N ARG A 57 2.76 -1.75 -12.59
CA ARG A 57 3.57 -2.94 -12.89
C ARG A 57 2.72 -4.11 -13.39
N ALA A 58 1.52 -4.28 -12.85
CA ALA A 58 0.61 -5.38 -13.20
C ALA A 58 0.07 -5.26 -14.64
N LEU A 59 -0.10 -4.04 -15.12
CA LEU A 59 -0.61 -3.75 -16.46
C LEU A 59 0.45 -3.80 -17.56
N ARG A 60 1.75 -3.91 -17.22
CA ARG A 60 2.79 -4.09 -18.25
C ARG A 60 2.60 -5.45 -18.93
N PRO A 61 2.50 -5.50 -20.27
CA PRO A 61 2.48 -6.76 -21.00
C PRO A 61 3.71 -7.59 -20.65
N ARG A 62 3.49 -8.83 -20.21
CA ARG A 62 4.59 -9.80 -20.06
C ARG A 62 4.71 -10.50 -21.41
N ASN A 63 5.81 -10.28 -22.10
CA ASN A 63 6.14 -11.09 -23.27
C ASN A 63 6.28 -12.54 -22.78
N GLN A 64 5.27 -13.37 -23.07
CA GLN A 64 5.41 -14.80 -22.91
C GLN A 64 6.15 -15.28 -24.16
N SER A 65 7.45 -15.56 -24.02
CA SER A 65 8.21 -16.32 -25.00
C SER A 65 8.07 -17.81 -24.71
#